data_AF-A0A2E4LE57-F1
#
_entry.id   AF-A0A2E4LE57-F1
#
_cell.length_a   1.000
_cell.length_b   1.000
_cell.length_c   1.000
_cell.angle_alpha   90.00
_cell.angle_beta   90.00
_cell.angle_gamma   90.00
#
_symmetry.space_group_name_H-M   'P 1'
#
loop_
_entity.id
_entity.type
_entity.pdbx_description
1 polymer ?
#
loop_
_entity_poly.entity_id
_entity_poly.type
_entity_poly.pdbx_seq_one_letter_code
_entity_poly.pdbx_strand_id
1 'polypeptide(L)' 'GGVPRLLFDDGEVRFVEIKDSRGIGLRAFDVVAQDKKQILKNAYQMKLKVVDDSIEVCGVTVNLK' A
#
# COMPACT_ATOMS: atom_id res chain seq x y z
N GLY A 1 10.81 3.44 20.52
CA GLY A 1 9.70 2.49 20.37
C GLY A 1 9.30 2.45 18.92
N GLY A 2 9.36 1.28 18.27
CA GLY A 2 9.01 1.11 16.86
C GLY A 2 7.55 0.69 16.70
N VAL A 3 6.98 0.97 15.52
CA VAL A 3 5.69 0.41 15.10
C VAL A 3 5.82 -1.12 15.02
N PRO A 4 4.96 -1.93 15.67
CA PRO A 4 5.02 -3.39 15.60
C PRO A 4 4.93 -3.89 14.15
N ARG A 5 5.71 -4.92 13.81
CA ARG A 5 5.84 -5.45 12.45
C ARG A 5 5.91 -6.97 12.41
N LEU A 6 5.38 -7.56 11.34
CA LEU A 6 5.71 -8.90 10.88
C LEU A 6 6.61 -8.77 9.65
N LEU A 7 7.77 -9.42 9.68
CA LEU A 7 8.73 -9.42 8.58
C LEU A 7 8.58 -10.73 7.78
N PHE A 8 8.64 -10.61 6.46
CA PHE A 8 8.67 -11.69 5.49
C PHE A 8 9.92 -11.55 4.62
N ASP A 9 10.27 -12.58 3.86
CA ASP A 9 11.47 -12.56 3.00
C ASP A 9 11.46 -11.39 2.00
N ASP A 10 10.27 -11.09 1.44
CA ASP A 10 10.09 -10.07 0.40
C ASP A 10 9.20 -8.89 0.84
N GLY A 11 8.98 -8.69 2.14
CA GLY A 11 8.12 -7.61 2.60
C GLY A 11 7.88 -7.51 4.11
N GLU A 12 7.02 -6.57 4.50
CA GLU A 12 6.61 -6.41 5.89
C GLU A 12 5.14 -6.03 6.04
N VAL A 13 4.51 -6.49 7.11
CA VAL A 13 3.21 -6.00 7.59
C VAL A 13 3.44 -5.15 8.82
N ARG A 14 2.94 -3.91 8.81
CA ARG A 14 3.01 -2.98 9.94
C ARG A 14 1.64 -2.79 10.57
N PHE A 15 1.60 -2.76 11.90
CA PHE A 15 0.38 -2.45 12.65
C PHE A 15 0.31 -0.96 12.93
N VAL A 16 -0.68 -0.26 12.39
CA VAL A 16 -0.88 1.18 12.61
C VAL A 16 -2.18 1.42 13.37
N GLU A 17 -2.22 2.49 14.16
CA GLU A 17 -3.44 2.92 14.84
C GLU A 17 -4.55 3.19 13.81
N ILE A 18 -5.79 2.83 14.18
CA ILE A 18 -6.97 3.08 13.37
C ILE A 18 -7.20 4.61 13.33
N LYS A 19 -7.11 5.19 12.14
CA LYS A 19 -7.34 6.63 11.91
C LYS A 19 -8.71 6.94 11.31
N ASP A 20 -9.51 5.93 11.02
CA ASP A 20 -10.81 6.06 10.36
C ASP A 20 -11.85 5.09 10.94
N SER A 21 -13.12 5.27 10.61
CA SER A 21 -14.22 4.45 11.15
C SER A 21 -14.35 3.07 10.50
N ARG A 22 -13.32 2.59 9.80
CA ARG A 22 -13.39 1.37 8.96
C ARG A 22 -13.22 0.08 9.74
N GLY A 23 -12.79 0.17 11.00
CA GLY A 23 -12.52 -0.97 11.87
C GLY A 23 -11.11 -1.56 11.69
N ILE A 24 -10.86 -2.68 12.35
CA ILE A 24 -9.58 -3.39 12.32
C ILE A 24 -9.42 -4.10 10.97
N GLY A 25 -8.31 -3.88 10.25
CA GLY A 25 -8.04 -4.57 9.00
C GLY A 25 -6.77 -4.11 8.29
N LEU A 26 -6.37 -4.87 7.26
CA LEU A 26 -5.23 -4.51 6.40
C LEU A 26 -5.54 -3.21 5.66
N ARG A 27 -4.72 -2.18 5.90
CA ARG A 27 -4.91 -0.84 5.30
C ARG A 27 -3.99 -0.59 4.12
N ALA A 28 -2.73 -1.02 4.26
CA ALA A 28 -1.72 -0.85 3.23
C ALA A 28 -0.66 -1.94 3.30
N PHE A 29 0.01 -2.18 2.18
CA PHE A 29 1.23 -2.98 2.13
C PHE A 29 2.23 -2.35 1.14
N ASP A 30 3.51 -2.57 1.42
CA ASP A 30 4.62 -2.07 0.62
C ASP A 30 5.07 -3.19 -0.32
N VAL A 31 5.26 -2.90 -1.60
CA VAL A 31 5.79 -3.85 -2.59
C VAL A 31 6.98 -3.25 -3.31
N VAL A 32 7.98 -4.09 -3.59
CA VAL A 32 9.10 -3.71 -4.48
C VAL A 32 8.60 -3.80 -5.91
N ALA A 33 8.53 -2.67 -6.59
CA ALA A 33 8.02 -2.61 -7.96
C ALA A 33 9.15 -2.72 -8.98
N GLN A 34 9.12 -3.74 -9.84
CA GLN A 34 10.10 -3.87 -10.92
C GLN A 34 10.00 -2.73 -11.95
N ASP A 35 8.78 -2.33 -12.33
CA ASP A 35 8.53 -1.17 -13.21
C ASP A 35 7.42 -0.28 -12.65
N LYS A 36 7.82 0.60 -11.75
CA LYS A 36 6.94 1.56 -11.09
C LYS A 36 6.23 2.49 -12.06
N LYS A 37 6.90 2.94 -13.13
CA LYS A 37 6.32 3.88 -14.10
C LYS A 37 5.19 3.25 -14.88
N GLN A 38 5.37 2.01 -15.33
CA GLN A 38 4.35 1.28 -16.06
C GLN A 38 3.13 0.96 -15.18
N ILE A 39 3.35 0.62 -13.90
CA ILE A 39 2.26 0.38 -12.94
C ILE A 39 1.44 1.66 -12.72
N LEU A 40 2.09 2.79 -12.46
CA LEU A 40 1.38 4.08 -12.26
C LEU A 40 0.61 4.51 -13.51
N LYS A 41 1.18 4.30 -14.71
CA LYS A 41 0.49 4.54 -15.98
C LYS A 41 -0.79 3.71 -16.10
N ASN A 42 -0.72 2.41 -15.77
CA ASN A 42 -1.88 1.53 -15.80
C ASN A 42 -2.94 1.94 -14.76
N ALA A 43 -2.51 2.29 -13.55
CA ALA A 43 -3.41 2.75 -12.49
C ALA A 43 -4.18 4.02 -12.90
N TYR A 44 -3.50 4.97 -13.55
CA TYR A 44 -4.12 6.16 -14.12
C TYR A 44 -5.15 5.81 -15.20
N GLN A 45 -4.81 4.90 -16.13
CA GLN A 45 -5.74 4.44 -17.18
C GLN A 45 -6.98 3.75 -16.60
N MET A 46 -6.81 3.01 -15.51
CA MET A 46 -7.89 2.36 -14.76
C MET A 46 -8.68 3.32 -13.87
N LYS A 47 -8.33 4.62 -13.83
CA LYS A 47 -8.93 5.64 -12.97
C LYS A 47 -8.87 5.28 -11.48
N LEU A 48 -7.83 4.55 -11.07
CA LEU A 48 -7.56 4.29 -9.66
C LEU A 48 -7.07 5.57 -9.00
N LYS A 49 -7.29 5.67 -7.69
CA LYS A 49 -6.74 6.76 -6.91
C LYS A 49 -5.24 6.56 -6.76
N VAL A 50 -4.46 7.55 -7.21
CA VAL A 50 -3.01 7.60 -7.09
C VAL A 50 -2.62 8.79 -6.22
N VAL A 51 -1.78 8.54 -5.22
CA VAL A 51 -1.18 9.59 -4.37
C VAL A 51 0.29 9.27 -4.25
N ASP A 52 1.15 10.16 -4.74
CA ASP A 52 2.59 9.93 -4.90
C ASP A 52 2.86 8.58 -5.60
N ASP A 53 3.48 7.65 -4.89
CA ASP A 53 3.86 6.32 -5.37
C ASP A 53 2.92 5.23 -4.85
N SER A 54 1.72 5.61 -4.42
CA SER A 54 0.73 4.72 -3.84
C SER A 54 -0.53 4.65 -4.70
N ILE A 55 -1.07 3.44 -4.84
CA ILE A 55 -2.30 3.18 -5.58
C ILE A 55 -3.35 2.56 -4.66
N GLU A 56 -4.61 2.98 -4.78
CA GLU A 56 -5.72 2.38 -4.04
C GLU A 56 -6.39 1.28 -4.88
N VAL A 57 -6.40 0.05 -4.35
CA VAL A 57 -6.99 -1.13 -4.99
C VAL A 57 -7.92 -1.80 -3.98
N CYS A 58 -9.21 -1.89 -4.30
CA CYS A 58 -10.22 -2.55 -3.46
C CYS A 58 -10.22 -2.07 -1.99
N GLY A 59 -9.97 -0.78 -1.74
CA GLY A 59 -9.94 -0.19 -0.39
C GLY A 59 -8.64 -0.42 0.39
N VAL A 60 -7.61 -1.00 -0.26
CA VAL A 60 -6.26 -1.19 0.28
C VAL A 60 -5.28 -0.31 -0.48
N THR A 61 -4.38 0.34 0.23
CA THR A 61 -3.30 1.14 -0.37
C THR A 61 -2.09 0.26 -0.66
N VAL A 62 -1.65 0.21 -1.91
CA VAL A 62 -0.40 -0.45 -2.30
C VAL A 62 0.66 0.62 -2.48
N ASN A 63 1.72 0.60 -1.67
CA ASN A 63 2.83 1.54 -1.78
C ASN A 63 3.94 0.92 -2.64
N LEU A 64 4.29 1.57 -3.74
CA LEU A 64 5.34 1.12 -4.64
C LEU A 64 6.69 1.63 -4.13
N LYS A 65 7.52 0.73 -3.59
CA LYS A 65 8.91 1.00 -3.19
C LYS A 65 9.81 0.99 -4.42
#